data_AF-A0A3N6MXT0-F1
#
_entry.id   AF-A0A3N6MXT0-F1
#
_cell.length_a   1.000
_cell.length_b   1.000
_cell.length_c   1.000
_cell.angle_alpha   90.00
_cell.angle_beta   90.00
_cell.angle_gamma   90.00
#
_symmetry.space_group_name_H-M   'P 1'
#
loop_
_entity.id
_entity.type
_entity.pdbx_description
1 polymer ?
#
loop_
_entity_poly.entity_id
_entity_poly.type
_entity_poly.pdbx_seq_one_letter_code
_entity_poly.pdbx_strand_id
1 'polypeptide(L)'
;MTGDVLDRVADLEIAWSRVLLYGLAVAVVGTIVVGGVTSTAAFAPFNFSWDGTSDFREQIEDEPSVERGLVQQSHEYDGLSANETVAIVVAPKASDIETDGDHVRRFVENGGTLVVFDADGAGGNVLLEEVGAESRFDGHQLRDDHRYDGGPMMPVATPAGDHSLTDGVEQVVLNRPTAIDSGGGDGVGTTEQTGNATILVETSEFARFEAPSDEAGSGQGTALRADRFGPHPIATIEAVDDGHVVAVGDPTLTTNAMGDRADNRVFRSNLYDDDVTTVVFDVSHGTDLPPIVSGSLAVRESPPLQALIGVLAVAVIGIVSNRRRRSTRRWSVDRWSAHEPVTDERIESASSKSRRRKQETNAKRNERSETIE
;
A
#
# COMPACT_ATOMS: atom_id res chain seq x y z
N MET A 1 53.88 -2.04 -24.99
CA MET A 1 52.77 -1.07 -25.02
C MET A 1 51.39 -1.74 -24.87
N THR A 2 51.33 -2.98 -24.35
CA THR A 2 50.12 -3.82 -24.36
C THR A 2 49.56 -4.14 -22.97
N GLY A 3 50.34 -3.99 -21.90
CA GLY A 3 49.86 -4.24 -20.52
C GLY A 3 48.97 -3.14 -19.94
N ASP A 4 49.34 -1.87 -20.14
CA ASP A 4 48.63 -0.71 -19.55
C ASP A 4 47.23 -0.48 -20.14
N VAL A 5 47.00 -0.92 -21.38
CA VAL A 5 45.68 -0.85 -22.02
C VAL A 5 44.77 -1.97 -21.51
N LEU A 6 45.30 -3.17 -21.30
CA LEU A 6 44.54 -4.31 -20.78
C LEU A 6 44.15 -4.11 -19.30
N ASP A 7 45.05 -3.55 -18.49
CA ASP A 7 44.75 -3.20 -17.09
C ASP A 7 43.68 -2.11 -16.98
N ARG A 8 43.74 -1.06 -17.82
CA ARG A 8 42.71 -0.01 -17.84
C ARG A 8 41.35 -0.52 -18.29
N VAL A 9 41.30 -1.42 -19.26
CA VAL A 9 40.03 -2.04 -19.71
C VAL A 9 39.46 -2.93 -18.61
N ALA A 10 40.28 -3.75 -17.95
CA ALA A 10 39.85 -4.57 -16.82
C ALA A 10 39.36 -3.73 -15.62
N ASP A 11 40.04 -2.64 -15.29
CA ASP A 11 39.62 -1.71 -14.23
C ASP A 11 38.31 -0.98 -14.57
N LEU A 12 38.12 -0.60 -15.84
CA LEU A 12 36.87 -0.02 -16.33
C LEU A 12 35.71 -1.04 -16.30
N GLU A 13 35.95 -2.29 -16.68
CA GLU A 13 34.96 -3.38 -16.60
C GLU A 13 34.58 -3.71 -15.14
N ILE A 14 35.55 -3.70 -14.22
CA ILE A 14 35.32 -3.90 -12.78
C ILE A 14 34.57 -2.70 -12.16
N ALA A 15 34.85 -1.48 -12.62
CA ALA A 15 34.12 -0.29 -12.18
C ALA A 15 32.67 -0.31 -12.70
N TRP A 16 32.46 -0.67 -13.97
CA TRP A 16 31.14 -0.72 -14.59
C TRP A 16 30.26 -1.82 -13.98
N SER A 17 30.82 -3.02 -13.78
CA SER A 17 30.11 -4.13 -13.12
C SER A 17 29.69 -3.79 -11.69
N ARG A 18 30.48 -3.01 -10.95
CA ARG A 18 30.10 -2.51 -9.61
C ARG A 18 28.99 -1.47 -9.67
N VAL A 19 29.06 -0.52 -10.60
CA VAL A 19 28.00 0.50 -10.78
C VAL A 19 26.69 -0.18 -11.17
N LEU A 20 26.72 -1.14 -12.09
CA LEU A 20 25.55 -1.94 -12.47
C LEU A 20 25.01 -2.75 -11.30
N LEU A 21 25.88 -3.36 -10.48
CA LEU A 21 25.45 -4.09 -9.28
C LEU A 21 24.79 -3.17 -8.25
N TYR A 22 25.35 -1.99 -7.99
CA TYR A 22 24.74 -1.01 -7.07
C TYR A 22 23.42 -0.47 -7.63
N GLY A 23 23.38 -0.15 -8.92
CA GLY A 23 22.15 0.28 -9.60
C GLY A 23 21.06 -0.79 -9.53
N LEU A 24 21.41 -2.06 -9.78
CA LEU A 24 20.51 -3.19 -9.64
C LEU A 24 20.06 -3.39 -8.19
N ALA A 25 20.97 -3.29 -7.21
CA ALA A 25 20.62 -3.40 -5.80
C ALA A 25 19.66 -2.30 -5.35
N VAL A 26 19.87 -1.05 -5.78
CA VAL A 26 18.96 0.06 -5.52
C VAL A 26 17.62 -0.17 -6.22
N ALA A 27 17.62 -0.63 -7.46
CA ALA A 27 16.39 -0.97 -8.18
C ALA A 27 15.60 -2.09 -7.47
N VAL A 28 16.26 -3.17 -7.08
CA VAL A 28 15.64 -4.31 -6.37
C VAL A 28 15.11 -3.87 -5.00
N VAL A 29 15.89 -3.10 -4.22
CA VAL A 29 15.42 -2.56 -2.93
C VAL A 29 14.24 -1.62 -3.15
N GLY A 30 14.31 -0.74 -4.15
CA GLY A 30 13.21 0.14 -4.53
C GLY A 30 11.94 -0.64 -4.89
N THR A 31 12.05 -1.69 -5.69
CA THR A 31 10.92 -2.56 -6.05
C THR A 31 10.35 -3.31 -4.85
N ILE A 32 11.20 -3.81 -3.93
CA ILE A 32 10.76 -4.46 -2.69
C ILE A 32 10.04 -3.47 -1.77
N VAL A 33 10.54 -2.25 -1.64
CA VAL A 33 9.93 -1.20 -0.82
C VAL A 33 8.57 -0.82 -1.41
N VAL A 34 8.50 -0.50 -2.71
CA VAL A 34 7.24 -0.15 -3.39
C VAL A 34 6.24 -1.30 -3.30
N GLY A 35 6.64 -2.52 -3.68
CA GLY A 35 5.75 -3.68 -3.63
C GLY A 35 5.32 -4.07 -2.21
N GLY A 36 6.03 -3.63 -1.18
CA GLY A 36 5.65 -3.87 0.20
C GLY A 36 4.67 -2.84 0.78
N VAL A 37 4.66 -1.60 0.28
CA VAL A 37 3.74 -0.54 0.75
C VAL A 37 2.44 -0.46 -0.06
N THR A 38 2.35 -1.20 -1.17
CA THR A 38 1.14 -1.29 -2.01
C THR A 38 0.36 -2.57 -1.71
N SER A 39 -0.97 -2.49 -1.71
CA SER A 39 -1.84 -3.67 -1.70
C SER A 39 -2.32 -3.98 -3.11
N THR A 40 -2.62 -5.25 -3.38
CA THR A 40 -3.37 -5.67 -4.57
C THR A 40 -4.76 -6.18 -4.21
N ALA A 41 -5.16 -6.10 -2.93
CA ALA A 41 -6.48 -6.50 -2.49
C ALA A 41 -7.51 -5.47 -2.96
N ALA A 42 -8.65 -5.95 -3.48
CA ALA A 42 -9.78 -5.09 -3.83
C ALA A 42 -10.23 -4.30 -2.59
N PHE A 43 -10.70 -3.07 -2.81
CA PHE A 43 -11.12 -2.10 -1.79
C PHE A 43 -10.05 -1.66 -0.78
N ALA A 44 -8.81 -2.15 -0.89
CA ALA A 44 -7.76 -1.78 0.06
C ALA A 44 -7.33 -0.30 -0.10
N PRO A 45 -7.12 0.45 1.00
CA PRO A 45 -6.69 1.86 0.96
C PRO A 45 -5.29 2.10 0.35
N PHE A 46 -4.49 1.04 0.24
CA PHE A 46 -3.14 1.06 -0.36
C PHE A 46 -3.09 0.38 -1.73
N ASN A 47 -4.24 0.01 -2.31
CA ASN A 47 -4.32 -0.48 -3.67
C ASN A 47 -4.59 0.69 -4.64
N PHE A 48 -3.66 0.92 -5.55
CA PHE A 48 -3.71 1.98 -6.56
C PHE A 48 -4.28 1.51 -7.90
N SER A 49 -4.71 0.24 -7.99
CA SER A 49 -5.43 -0.31 -9.14
C SER A 49 -6.85 0.27 -9.19
N TRP A 50 -7.55 0.01 -10.30
CA TRP A 50 -8.92 0.47 -10.54
C TRP A 50 -9.92 0.03 -9.46
N ASP A 51 -9.67 -1.10 -8.81
CA ASP A 51 -10.49 -1.75 -7.78
C ASP A 51 -10.03 -1.45 -6.35
N GLY A 52 -9.04 -0.58 -6.15
CA GLY A 52 -8.58 -0.14 -4.83
C GLY A 52 -9.23 1.17 -4.36
N THR A 53 -8.93 1.58 -3.12
CA THR A 53 -9.53 2.77 -2.46
C THR A 53 -8.49 3.88 -2.23
N SER A 54 -7.35 3.86 -2.93
CA SER A 54 -6.25 4.82 -2.71
C SER A 54 -6.66 6.27 -2.94
N ASP A 55 -7.49 6.53 -3.95
CA ASP A 55 -7.90 7.87 -4.34
C ASP A 55 -8.89 8.44 -3.32
N PHE A 56 -9.71 7.59 -2.70
CA PHE A 56 -10.59 8.00 -1.62
C PHE A 56 -9.80 8.31 -0.34
N ARG A 57 -8.78 7.50 -0.03
CA ARG A 57 -7.84 7.79 1.05
C ARG A 57 -7.09 9.10 0.80
N GLU A 58 -6.62 9.35 -0.42
CA GLU A 58 -5.96 10.61 -0.81
C GLU A 58 -6.92 11.80 -0.72
N GLN A 59 -8.19 11.63 -1.11
CA GLN A 59 -9.23 12.65 -0.95
C GLN A 59 -9.38 13.08 0.52
N ILE A 60 -9.41 12.14 1.46
CA ILE A 60 -9.46 12.45 2.90
C ILE A 60 -8.16 13.11 3.39
N GLU A 61 -7.01 12.76 2.80
CA GLU A 61 -5.70 13.33 3.15
C GLU A 61 -5.51 14.78 2.72
N ASP A 62 -6.17 15.18 1.65
CA ASP A 62 -6.12 16.53 1.13
C ASP A 62 -6.99 17.51 1.95
N GLU A 63 -7.87 16.99 2.83
CA GLU A 63 -8.69 17.80 3.74
C GLU A 63 -7.90 18.23 4.99
N PRO A 64 -7.53 19.51 5.12
CA PRO A 64 -6.57 19.97 6.13
C PRO A 64 -7.10 19.93 7.57
N SER A 65 -8.43 19.84 7.74
CA SER A 65 -9.11 19.79 9.03
C SER A 65 -9.35 18.38 9.56
N VAL A 66 -9.06 17.34 8.77
CA VAL A 66 -9.39 15.95 9.10
C VAL A 66 -8.12 15.17 9.44
N GLU A 67 -8.06 14.65 10.66
CA GLU A 67 -7.09 13.65 11.05
C GLU A 67 -7.48 12.28 10.47
N ARG A 68 -6.49 11.54 9.98
CA ARG A 68 -6.71 10.21 9.39
C ARG A 68 -6.24 9.10 10.31
N GLY A 69 -7.02 8.04 10.39
CA GLY A 69 -6.65 6.81 11.07
C GLY A 69 -6.86 5.58 10.18
N LEU A 70 -6.22 4.49 10.57
CA LEU A 70 -6.48 3.16 10.05
C LEU A 70 -6.73 2.27 11.26
N VAL A 71 -7.92 1.70 11.36
CA VAL A 71 -8.25 0.72 12.39
C VAL A 71 -7.95 -0.66 11.84
N GLN A 72 -6.96 -1.33 12.41
CA GLN A 72 -6.53 -2.66 11.96
C GLN A 72 -7.01 -3.76 12.91
N GLN A 73 -7.35 -3.39 14.14
CA GLN A 73 -7.88 -4.26 15.18
C GLN A 73 -9.04 -3.56 15.87
N SER A 74 -10.13 -4.27 16.14
CA SER A 74 -11.37 -3.63 16.58
C SER A 74 -11.29 -2.99 17.98
N HIS A 75 -10.36 -3.40 18.83
CA HIS A 75 -10.13 -2.72 20.10
C HIS A 75 -9.52 -1.31 19.95
N GLU A 76 -8.99 -0.94 18.77
CA GLU A 76 -8.50 0.42 18.53
C GLU A 76 -9.63 1.45 18.56
N TYR A 77 -10.89 1.03 18.33
CA TYR A 77 -12.07 1.89 18.50
C TYR A 77 -12.20 2.46 19.93
N ASP A 78 -11.74 1.74 20.96
CA ASP A 78 -11.78 2.20 22.36
C ASP A 78 -10.90 3.44 22.60
N GLY A 79 -9.94 3.71 21.72
CA GLY A 79 -9.04 4.86 21.80
C GLY A 79 -9.51 6.09 21.02
N LEU A 80 -10.60 5.99 20.25
CA LEU A 80 -11.10 7.06 19.39
C LEU A 80 -12.04 8.01 20.13
N SER A 81 -12.04 9.28 19.75
CA SER A 81 -13.05 10.26 20.16
C SER A 81 -14.31 10.08 19.33
N ALA A 82 -15.18 9.13 19.75
CA ALA A 82 -16.36 8.69 19.01
C ALA A 82 -17.17 9.84 18.37
N ASN A 83 -17.63 10.80 19.18
CA ASN A 83 -18.49 11.91 18.75
C ASN A 83 -17.88 12.87 17.68
N GLU A 84 -16.60 12.75 17.36
CA GLU A 84 -15.93 13.56 16.32
C GLU A 84 -15.30 12.68 15.22
N THR A 85 -15.68 11.39 15.20
CA THR A 85 -15.05 10.39 14.35
C THR A 85 -16.06 9.70 13.43
N VAL A 86 -15.70 9.59 12.16
CA VAL A 86 -16.37 8.73 11.18
C VAL A 86 -15.51 7.49 10.92
N ALA A 87 -16.10 6.30 11.06
CA ALA A 87 -15.48 5.04 10.72
C ALA A 87 -16.06 4.50 9.40
N ILE A 88 -15.20 4.24 8.42
CA ILE A 88 -15.58 3.72 7.10
C ILE A 88 -15.19 2.24 7.01
N VAL A 89 -16.20 1.39 6.84
CA VAL A 89 -16.05 -0.06 6.65
C VAL A 89 -16.48 -0.40 5.22
N VAL A 90 -15.64 -1.10 4.47
CA VAL A 90 -15.90 -1.43 3.05
C VAL A 90 -15.88 -2.94 2.84
N ALA A 91 -17.00 -3.45 2.31
CA ALA A 91 -17.24 -4.86 1.99
C ALA A 91 -16.77 -5.81 3.11
N PRO A 92 -17.30 -5.66 4.35
CA PRO A 92 -16.87 -6.47 5.47
C PRO A 92 -17.21 -7.94 5.26
N LYS A 93 -16.42 -8.84 5.85
CA LYS A 93 -16.61 -10.29 5.78
C LYS A 93 -17.16 -10.81 7.10
N ALA A 94 -18.20 -11.63 7.03
CA ALA A 94 -18.83 -12.22 8.22
C ALA A 94 -17.83 -12.95 9.14
N SER A 95 -16.83 -13.65 8.57
CA SER A 95 -15.82 -14.39 9.35
C SER A 95 -14.95 -13.52 10.24
N ASP A 96 -14.84 -12.23 9.92
CA ASP A 96 -13.90 -11.32 10.56
C ASP A 96 -14.58 -10.52 11.69
N ILE A 97 -15.92 -10.59 11.81
CA ILE A 97 -16.74 -9.81 12.75
C ILE A 97 -17.00 -10.57 14.07
N GLU A 98 -17.04 -11.91 14.05
CA GLU A 98 -17.60 -12.78 15.13
C GLU A 98 -16.92 -12.69 16.52
N THR A 99 -15.93 -11.83 16.74
CA THR A 99 -15.30 -11.64 18.07
C THR A 99 -15.20 -10.17 18.50
N ASP A 100 -15.55 -9.21 17.65
CA ASP A 100 -14.96 -7.87 17.69
C ASP A 100 -15.95 -6.69 17.66
N GLY A 101 -17.20 -6.86 17.20
CA GLY A 101 -18.11 -5.72 17.00
C GLY A 101 -18.70 -5.14 18.28
N ASP A 102 -18.42 -5.74 19.45
CA ASP A 102 -18.67 -5.15 20.77
C ASP A 102 -17.97 -3.78 20.95
N HIS A 103 -16.80 -3.60 20.32
CA HIS A 103 -16.08 -2.32 20.30
C HIS A 103 -16.70 -1.32 19.33
N VAL A 104 -17.11 -1.77 18.15
CA VAL A 104 -17.76 -0.93 17.13
C VAL A 104 -19.13 -0.45 17.62
N ARG A 105 -19.89 -1.34 18.26
CA ARG A 105 -21.17 -0.99 18.91
C ARG A 105 -20.97 0.11 19.94
N ARG A 106 -20.00 -0.02 20.86
CA ARG A 106 -19.69 1.04 21.84
C ARG A 106 -19.27 2.35 21.17
N PHE A 107 -18.54 2.28 20.07
CA PHE A 107 -18.16 3.48 19.32
C PHE A 107 -19.39 4.23 18.80
N VAL A 108 -20.34 3.52 18.19
CA VAL A 108 -21.61 4.12 17.74
C VAL A 108 -22.44 4.61 18.92
N GLU A 109 -22.59 3.80 19.98
CA GLU A 109 -23.32 4.16 21.21
C GLU A 109 -22.79 5.45 21.86
N ASN A 110 -21.50 5.77 21.69
CA ASN A 110 -20.85 6.96 22.25
C ASN A 110 -20.82 8.17 21.29
N GLY A 111 -21.63 8.16 20.23
CA GLY A 111 -21.77 9.28 19.29
C GLY A 111 -20.99 9.13 17.98
N GLY A 112 -20.32 8.00 17.76
CA GLY A 112 -19.60 7.73 16.52
C GLY A 112 -20.52 7.59 15.32
N THR A 113 -20.01 7.95 14.14
CA THR A 113 -20.68 7.66 12.87
C THR A 113 -20.00 6.48 12.19
N LEU A 114 -20.77 5.43 11.91
CA LEU A 114 -20.32 4.25 11.19
C LEU A 114 -20.88 4.26 9.77
N VAL A 115 -20.01 4.25 8.76
CA VAL A 115 -20.39 4.17 7.34
C VAL A 115 -20.01 2.79 6.82
N VAL A 116 -21.01 1.99 6.44
CA VAL A 116 -20.83 0.62 5.94
C VAL A 116 -21.18 0.57 4.47
N PHE A 117 -20.21 0.21 3.63
CA PHE A 117 -20.43 -0.09 2.23
C PHE A 117 -20.48 -1.60 2.00
N ASP A 118 -21.57 -2.12 1.44
CA ASP A 118 -21.68 -3.55 1.12
C ASP A 118 -22.66 -3.76 -0.06
N ALA A 119 -22.45 -4.82 -0.83
CA ALA A 119 -23.31 -5.21 -1.95
C ALA A 119 -23.84 -6.65 -1.84
N ASP A 120 -23.25 -7.51 -1.00
CA ASP A 120 -23.73 -8.88 -0.80
C ASP A 120 -24.48 -9.07 0.52
N GLY A 121 -24.23 -8.19 1.49
CA GLY A 121 -24.92 -8.14 2.77
C GLY A 121 -24.48 -9.21 3.76
N ALA A 122 -23.55 -10.11 3.41
CA ALA A 122 -23.17 -11.22 4.26
C ALA A 122 -22.41 -10.75 5.51
N GLY A 123 -21.43 -9.85 5.35
CA GLY A 123 -20.75 -9.24 6.48
C GLY A 123 -21.41 -7.94 6.93
N GLY A 124 -21.91 -7.13 6.00
CA GLY A 124 -22.52 -5.84 6.33
C GLY A 124 -23.71 -5.99 7.26
N ASN A 125 -24.60 -6.96 7.01
CA ASN A 125 -25.76 -7.17 7.88
C ASN A 125 -25.40 -7.71 9.26
N VAL A 126 -24.32 -8.49 9.40
CA VAL A 126 -23.83 -8.93 10.71
C VAL A 126 -23.36 -7.72 11.51
N LEU A 127 -22.57 -6.84 10.89
CA LEU A 127 -22.09 -5.62 11.53
C LEU A 127 -23.25 -4.67 11.89
N LEU A 128 -24.19 -4.44 10.97
CA LEU A 128 -25.36 -3.59 11.21
C LEU A 128 -26.24 -4.13 12.35
N GLU A 129 -26.44 -5.45 12.42
CA GLU A 129 -27.17 -6.09 13.52
C GLU A 129 -26.42 -5.93 14.85
N GLU A 130 -25.10 -6.11 14.85
CA GLU A 130 -24.28 -6.00 16.05
C GLU A 130 -24.26 -4.59 16.64
N VAL A 131 -24.25 -3.56 15.80
CA VAL A 131 -24.33 -2.17 16.30
C VAL A 131 -25.74 -1.73 16.65
N GLY A 132 -26.78 -2.53 16.34
CA GLY A 132 -28.17 -2.21 16.66
C GLY A 132 -28.92 -1.41 15.60
N ALA A 133 -28.37 -1.30 14.38
CA ALA A 133 -29.06 -0.67 13.25
C ALA A 133 -30.20 -1.58 12.72
N GLU A 134 -31.26 -0.99 12.17
CA GLU A 134 -32.40 -1.68 11.57
C GLU A 134 -32.20 -1.94 10.07
N SER A 135 -31.40 -1.11 9.38
CA SER A 135 -31.16 -1.22 7.93
C SER A 135 -30.51 -2.55 7.55
N ARG A 136 -30.90 -3.16 6.43
CA ARG A 136 -30.29 -4.40 5.91
C ARG A 136 -30.06 -4.34 4.41
N PHE A 137 -28.89 -4.80 3.96
CA PHE A 137 -28.57 -5.01 2.55
C PHE A 137 -29.35 -6.21 2.00
N ASP A 138 -30.05 -6.05 0.87
CA ASP A 138 -30.82 -7.13 0.23
C ASP A 138 -29.90 -8.19 -0.42
N GLY A 139 -28.70 -7.80 -0.84
CA GLY A 139 -27.66 -8.67 -1.42
C GLY A 139 -27.89 -9.05 -2.89
N HIS A 140 -29.06 -8.77 -3.46
CA HIS A 140 -29.31 -8.96 -4.89
C HIS A 140 -28.92 -7.71 -5.68
N GLN A 141 -28.35 -7.91 -6.87
CA GLN A 141 -27.92 -6.81 -7.73
C GLN A 141 -29.10 -6.10 -8.36
N LEU A 142 -29.02 -4.77 -8.43
CA LEU A 142 -29.93 -3.93 -9.18
C LEU A 142 -29.36 -3.61 -10.56
N ARG A 143 -30.28 -3.46 -11.52
CA ARG A 143 -30.04 -2.93 -12.84
C ARG A 143 -31.05 -1.82 -13.14
N ASP A 144 -30.70 -0.93 -14.06
CA ASP A 144 -31.64 0.02 -14.63
C ASP A 144 -31.44 0.07 -16.16
N ASP A 145 -32.48 -0.26 -16.92
CA ASP A 145 -32.42 -0.29 -18.39
C ASP A 145 -32.68 1.10 -19.02
N HIS A 146 -32.97 2.12 -18.21
CA HIS A 146 -33.36 3.47 -18.65
C HIS A 146 -32.42 4.57 -18.12
N ARG A 147 -31.97 4.47 -16.87
CA ARG A 147 -31.11 5.45 -16.19
C ARG A 147 -29.80 4.79 -15.75
N TYR A 148 -28.81 4.81 -16.63
CA TYR A 148 -27.50 4.19 -16.37
C TYR A 148 -26.35 4.98 -17.03
N ASP A 149 -25.14 4.81 -16.50
CA ASP A 149 -23.89 5.21 -17.16
C ASP A 149 -23.21 3.97 -17.73
N GLY A 150 -22.77 3.95 -18.98
CA GLY A 150 -22.00 2.84 -19.57
C GLY A 150 -22.69 1.46 -19.73
N GLY A 151 -23.75 1.13 -18.98
CA GLY A 151 -24.61 -0.04 -19.17
C GLY A 151 -25.56 -0.30 -17.99
N PRO A 152 -26.58 -1.17 -18.14
CA PRO A 152 -27.65 -1.31 -17.14
C PRO A 152 -27.24 -1.74 -15.73
N MET A 153 -26.07 -2.36 -15.59
CA MET A 153 -25.51 -2.74 -14.27
C MET A 153 -24.81 -1.57 -13.57
N MET A 154 -24.77 -0.39 -14.18
CA MET A 154 -24.27 0.84 -13.57
C MET A 154 -25.40 1.88 -13.53
N PRO A 155 -26.46 1.61 -12.74
CA PRO A 155 -27.60 2.51 -12.65
C PRO A 155 -27.19 3.86 -12.07
N VAL A 156 -27.88 4.92 -12.48
CA VAL A 156 -27.73 6.25 -11.92
C VAL A 156 -28.80 6.46 -10.86
N ALA A 157 -28.37 6.73 -9.63
CA ALA A 157 -29.22 7.05 -8.50
C ALA A 157 -29.19 8.57 -8.22
N THR A 158 -30.21 9.05 -7.50
CA THR A 158 -30.38 10.48 -7.17
C THR A 158 -30.74 10.63 -5.69
N PRO A 159 -30.49 11.80 -5.08
CA PRO A 159 -30.96 12.06 -3.73
C PRO A 159 -32.48 11.88 -3.61
N ALA A 160 -32.93 11.24 -2.53
CA ALA A 160 -34.35 11.05 -2.26
C ALA A 160 -35.03 12.31 -1.66
N GLY A 161 -34.22 13.23 -1.13
CA GLY A 161 -34.65 14.50 -0.55
C GLY A 161 -33.47 15.37 -0.12
N ASP A 162 -33.76 16.49 0.53
CA ASP A 162 -32.75 17.40 1.07
C ASP A 162 -32.11 16.78 2.33
N HIS A 163 -30.78 16.63 2.33
CA HIS A 163 -30.00 16.13 3.46
C HIS A 163 -28.55 16.62 3.35
N SER A 164 -27.87 16.94 4.47
CA SER A 164 -26.49 17.46 4.42
C SER A 164 -25.53 16.49 3.73
N LEU A 165 -25.66 15.19 4.01
CA LEU A 165 -24.91 14.11 3.33
C LEU A 165 -25.10 14.04 1.80
N THR A 166 -26.12 14.68 1.23
CA THR A 166 -26.37 14.72 -0.22
C THR A 166 -26.33 16.15 -0.79
N ASP A 167 -25.83 17.13 -0.03
CA ASP A 167 -25.71 18.51 -0.49
C ASP A 167 -24.77 18.60 -1.72
N GLY A 168 -25.26 19.25 -2.78
CA GLY A 168 -24.51 19.39 -4.04
C GLY A 168 -24.37 18.11 -4.86
N VAL A 169 -25.02 17.00 -4.46
CA VAL A 169 -25.08 15.76 -5.23
C VAL A 169 -26.32 15.80 -6.12
N GLU A 170 -26.15 15.74 -7.44
CA GLU A 170 -27.29 15.59 -8.37
C GLU A 170 -27.46 14.12 -8.76
N GLN A 171 -26.35 13.41 -9.01
CA GLN A 171 -26.35 12.03 -9.49
C GLN A 171 -25.20 11.21 -8.89
N VAL A 172 -25.53 10.01 -8.42
CA VAL A 172 -24.57 8.99 -7.97
C VAL A 172 -24.57 7.86 -8.97
N VAL A 173 -23.41 7.57 -9.57
CA VAL A 173 -23.25 6.46 -10.52
C VAL A 173 -22.78 5.23 -9.76
N LEU A 174 -23.59 4.18 -9.83
CA LEU A 174 -23.37 2.92 -9.12
C LEU A 174 -22.74 1.87 -10.05
N ASN A 175 -22.27 0.75 -9.51
CA ASN A 175 -21.80 -0.40 -10.27
C ASN A 175 -22.10 -1.72 -9.54
N ARG A 176 -23.10 -2.43 -10.04
CA ARG A 176 -23.70 -3.64 -9.46
C ARG A 176 -24.14 -3.44 -8.00
N PRO A 177 -24.92 -2.38 -7.71
CA PRO A 177 -25.33 -2.09 -6.35
C PRO A 177 -26.40 -3.08 -5.87
N THR A 178 -26.64 -3.09 -4.55
CA THR A 178 -27.79 -3.73 -3.92
C THR A 178 -28.70 -2.71 -3.25
N ALA A 179 -29.96 -3.08 -3.04
CA ALA A 179 -30.93 -2.27 -2.29
C ALA A 179 -30.70 -2.38 -0.78
N ILE A 180 -31.13 -1.35 -0.05
CA ILE A 180 -31.22 -1.35 1.41
C ILE A 180 -32.69 -1.42 1.83
N ASP A 181 -33.01 -2.40 2.67
CA ASP A 181 -34.23 -2.41 3.46
C ASP A 181 -34.05 -1.50 4.67
N SER A 182 -34.90 -0.48 4.82
CA SER A 182 -34.80 0.57 5.84
C SER A 182 -35.54 0.22 7.15
N GLY A 183 -35.84 -1.06 7.39
CA GLY A 183 -36.48 -1.54 8.63
C GLY A 183 -38.00 -1.34 8.69
N GLY A 184 -38.61 -0.96 7.56
CA GLY A 184 -40.02 -0.57 7.46
C GLY A 184 -40.96 -1.65 6.90
N GLY A 185 -41.02 -2.81 7.56
CA GLY A 185 -42.02 -3.86 7.30
C GLY A 185 -41.73 -4.81 6.14
N ASP A 186 -42.24 -6.04 6.27
CA ASP A 186 -41.96 -7.24 5.47
C ASP A 186 -42.20 -7.10 3.95
N GLY A 187 -41.31 -6.39 3.26
CA GLY A 187 -41.19 -6.39 1.81
C GLY A 187 -42.37 -5.80 1.03
N VAL A 188 -42.01 -5.13 -0.06
CA VAL A 188 -42.89 -4.86 -1.21
C VAL A 188 -43.92 -3.76 -0.99
N GLY A 189 -43.57 -2.56 -1.47
CA GLY A 189 -44.55 -1.59 -1.99
C GLY A 189 -45.36 -0.82 -0.96
N THR A 190 -45.03 -0.91 0.33
CA THR A 190 -45.58 -0.01 1.33
C THR A 190 -44.73 1.26 1.40
N THR A 191 -45.31 2.38 0.98
CA THR A 191 -44.80 3.75 1.15
C THR A 191 -44.83 4.22 2.61
N GLU A 192 -45.09 3.32 3.55
CA GLU A 192 -45.02 3.59 4.98
C GLU A 192 -43.62 3.23 5.48
N GLN A 193 -42.73 4.22 5.40
CA GLN A 193 -41.44 4.23 6.10
C GLN A 193 -41.75 4.09 7.60
N THR A 194 -41.71 2.85 8.08
CA THR A 194 -42.00 2.50 9.47
C THR A 194 -40.72 2.27 10.27
N GLY A 195 -39.56 2.22 9.60
CA GLY A 195 -38.24 2.17 10.24
C GLY A 195 -37.68 3.56 10.52
N ASN A 196 -36.66 3.59 11.38
CA ASN A 196 -36.01 4.83 11.82
C ASN A 196 -35.04 5.43 10.77
N ALA A 197 -34.84 4.75 9.64
CA ALA A 197 -33.86 5.14 8.63
C ALA A 197 -34.41 6.16 7.62
N THR A 198 -33.65 7.23 7.40
CA THR A 198 -33.84 8.21 6.33
C THR A 198 -33.15 7.74 5.07
N ILE A 199 -33.83 7.76 3.93
CA ILE A 199 -33.24 7.43 2.63
C ILE A 199 -32.46 8.66 2.13
N LEU A 200 -31.19 8.48 1.84
CA LEU A 200 -30.31 9.51 1.29
C LEU A 200 -30.34 9.50 -0.23
N VAL A 201 -30.11 8.33 -0.83
CA VAL A 201 -29.98 8.14 -2.27
C VAL A 201 -30.78 6.92 -2.69
N GLU A 202 -31.51 7.02 -3.80
CA GLU A 202 -32.31 5.93 -4.37
C GLU A 202 -32.19 5.85 -5.89
N THR A 203 -32.43 4.66 -6.45
CA THR A 203 -32.46 4.46 -7.89
C THR A 203 -33.70 5.07 -8.53
N SER A 204 -33.76 5.07 -9.87
CA SER A 204 -34.97 5.51 -10.59
C SER A 204 -36.14 4.54 -10.43
N GLU A 205 -37.35 5.00 -10.78
CA GLU A 205 -38.57 4.19 -10.85
C GLU A 205 -38.49 3.00 -11.83
N PHE A 206 -37.49 2.98 -12.72
CA PHE A 206 -37.27 1.93 -13.72
C PHE A 206 -36.23 0.90 -13.30
N ALA A 207 -35.58 1.10 -12.16
CA ALA A 207 -34.66 0.13 -11.61
C ALA A 207 -35.40 -1.13 -11.15
N ARG A 208 -34.71 -2.26 -11.25
CA ARG A 208 -35.22 -3.58 -10.85
C ARG A 208 -34.07 -4.49 -10.46
N PHE A 209 -34.39 -5.56 -9.76
CA PHE A 209 -33.42 -6.61 -9.47
C PHE A 209 -33.01 -7.38 -10.74
N GLU A 210 -31.72 -7.69 -10.86
CA GLU A 210 -31.19 -8.56 -11.90
C GLU A 210 -31.83 -9.95 -11.75
N ALA A 211 -32.41 -10.44 -12.83
CA ALA A 211 -32.94 -11.79 -12.84
C ALA A 211 -31.77 -12.79 -12.71
N PRO A 212 -31.90 -13.85 -11.89
CA PRO A 212 -30.87 -14.87 -11.82
C PRO A 212 -30.64 -15.46 -13.22
N SER A 213 -29.36 -15.54 -13.61
CA SER A 213 -28.93 -16.12 -14.89
C SER A 213 -29.05 -17.65 -14.84
N ASP A 214 -30.27 -18.18 -14.87
CA ASP A 214 -30.67 -19.58 -15.05
C ASP A 214 -29.75 -20.71 -14.51
N GLU A 215 -30.16 -21.30 -13.37
CA GLU A 215 -30.30 -22.75 -13.07
C GLU A 215 -30.20 -23.05 -11.55
N ALA A 216 -29.61 -22.16 -10.74
CA ALA A 216 -29.43 -22.39 -9.30
C ALA A 216 -30.49 -21.76 -8.39
N GLY A 217 -31.43 -20.96 -8.92
CA GLY A 217 -32.29 -20.10 -8.09
C GLY A 217 -33.62 -19.72 -8.72
N SER A 218 -34.25 -20.61 -9.48
CA SER A 218 -35.59 -20.42 -10.07
C SER A 218 -36.74 -20.66 -9.07
N GLY A 219 -36.55 -20.21 -7.82
CA GLY A 219 -37.64 -20.13 -6.86
C GLY A 219 -38.66 -19.08 -7.32
N GLN A 220 -39.95 -19.31 -7.11
CA GLN A 220 -41.00 -18.34 -7.46
C GLN A 220 -40.73 -16.95 -6.85
N GLY A 221 -40.07 -16.88 -5.69
CA GLY A 221 -39.72 -15.63 -5.01
C GLY A 221 -38.66 -14.76 -5.70
N THR A 222 -37.67 -15.33 -6.40
CA THR A 222 -36.61 -14.54 -7.09
C THR A 222 -37.11 -13.97 -8.41
N ALA A 223 -37.91 -14.74 -9.16
CA ALA A 223 -38.59 -14.26 -10.37
C ALA A 223 -39.56 -13.11 -10.03
N LEU A 224 -40.36 -13.25 -8.96
CA LEU A 224 -41.25 -12.18 -8.50
C LEU A 224 -40.50 -10.93 -8.03
N ARG A 225 -39.27 -11.05 -7.52
CA ARG A 225 -38.42 -9.89 -7.18
C ARG A 225 -37.93 -9.15 -8.42
N ALA A 226 -37.47 -9.86 -9.46
CA ALA A 226 -36.93 -9.27 -10.69
C ALA A 226 -37.97 -8.49 -11.52
N ASP A 227 -39.26 -8.79 -11.30
CA ASP A 227 -40.38 -8.06 -11.90
C ASP A 227 -40.80 -6.83 -11.09
N ARG A 228 -40.19 -6.57 -9.93
CA ARG A 228 -40.45 -5.36 -9.14
C ARG A 228 -39.60 -4.22 -9.68
N PHE A 229 -40.30 -3.24 -10.22
CA PHE A 229 -39.75 -1.94 -10.56
C PHE A 229 -39.97 -0.98 -9.39
N GLY A 230 -39.02 -0.07 -9.21
CA GLY A 230 -39.23 1.07 -8.34
C GLY A 230 -37.92 1.75 -7.96
N PRO A 231 -38.04 2.93 -7.35
CA PRO A 231 -36.91 3.45 -6.60
C PRO A 231 -36.55 2.46 -5.50
N HIS A 232 -35.28 2.11 -5.44
CA HIS A 232 -34.71 1.26 -4.41
C HIS A 232 -33.72 2.10 -3.61
N PRO A 233 -33.84 2.16 -2.27
CA PRO A 233 -32.86 2.82 -1.43
C PRO A 233 -31.47 2.22 -1.65
N ILE A 234 -30.48 3.07 -1.86
CA ILE A 234 -29.07 2.70 -2.06
C ILE A 234 -28.22 3.22 -0.92
N ALA A 235 -28.55 4.38 -0.36
CA ALA A 235 -27.90 4.89 0.84
C ALA A 235 -28.97 5.30 1.86
N THR A 236 -28.79 4.89 3.10
CA THR A 236 -29.66 5.25 4.22
C THR A 236 -28.82 5.73 5.40
N ILE A 237 -29.42 6.56 6.25
CA ILE A 237 -28.88 6.93 7.56
C ILE A 237 -29.93 6.67 8.63
N GLU A 238 -29.50 6.13 9.76
CA GLU A 238 -30.33 5.99 10.94
C GLU A 238 -29.56 6.37 12.21
N ALA A 239 -30.29 6.90 13.20
CA ALA A 239 -29.75 7.16 14.50
C ALA A 239 -29.73 5.87 15.33
N VAL A 240 -28.60 5.58 15.96
CA VAL A 240 -28.40 4.43 16.85
C VAL A 240 -27.78 4.96 18.14
N ASP A 241 -28.59 4.96 19.20
CA ASP A 241 -28.26 5.63 20.47
C ASP A 241 -27.83 7.09 20.26
N ASP A 242 -26.63 7.48 20.70
CA ASP A 242 -26.09 8.84 20.51
C ASP A 242 -25.40 9.03 19.15
N GLY A 243 -25.18 7.95 18.39
CA GLY A 243 -24.45 7.94 17.12
C GLY A 243 -25.33 7.73 15.90
N HIS A 244 -24.67 7.52 14.76
CA HIS A 244 -25.32 7.34 13.46
C HIS A 244 -24.73 6.17 12.70
N VAL A 245 -25.58 5.48 11.94
CA VAL A 245 -25.16 4.43 11.02
C VAL A 245 -25.63 4.79 9.62
N VAL A 246 -24.68 4.84 8.68
CA VAL A 246 -24.92 5.07 7.26
C VAL A 246 -24.64 3.76 6.52
N ALA A 247 -25.64 3.19 5.87
CA ALA A 247 -25.48 2.02 5.02
C ALA A 247 -25.49 2.44 3.55
N VAL A 248 -24.56 1.90 2.75
CA VAL A 248 -24.45 2.20 1.32
C VAL A 248 -24.31 0.91 0.52
N GLY A 249 -25.29 0.62 -0.32
CA GLY A 249 -25.45 -0.62 -1.09
C GLY A 249 -24.46 -0.84 -2.23
N ASP A 250 -23.36 -0.09 -2.27
CA ASP A 250 -22.36 -0.17 -3.34
C ASP A 250 -20.93 0.14 -2.84
N PRO A 251 -20.12 -0.87 -2.53
CA PRO A 251 -18.73 -0.67 -2.12
C PRO A 251 -17.84 -0.17 -3.26
N THR A 252 -18.27 -0.30 -4.52
CA THR A 252 -17.48 0.23 -5.64
C THR A 252 -17.41 1.75 -5.64
N LEU A 253 -18.31 2.46 -4.95
CA LEU A 253 -18.23 3.92 -4.79
C LEU A 253 -16.91 4.35 -4.14
N THR A 254 -16.31 3.51 -3.28
CA THR A 254 -15.00 3.82 -2.67
C THR A 254 -13.84 3.59 -3.63
N THR A 255 -14.05 2.91 -4.76
CA THR A 255 -12.97 2.52 -5.66
C THR A 255 -12.46 3.66 -6.53
N ASN A 256 -11.19 3.58 -6.92
CA ASN A 256 -10.53 4.52 -7.82
C ASN A 256 -11.28 4.65 -9.16
N ALA A 257 -11.79 3.53 -9.71
CA ALA A 257 -12.51 3.54 -10.97
C ALA A 257 -13.84 4.31 -10.95
N MET A 258 -14.50 4.38 -9.80
CA MET A 258 -15.83 4.98 -9.65
C MET A 258 -15.80 6.35 -8.98
N GLY A 259 -14.72 6.70 -8.28
CA GLY A 259 -14.66 7.90 -7.45
C GLY A 259 -14.92 9.20 -8.19
N ASP A 260 -14.39 9.35 -9.41
CA ASP A 260 -14.56 10.56 -10.22
C ASP A 260 -15.72 10.48 -11.23
N ARG A 261 -16.60 9.47 -11.13
CA ARG A 261 -17.81 9.39 -11.96
C ARG A 261 -18.92 10.27 -11.38
N ALA A 262 -19.51 11.13 -12.22
CA ALA A 262 -20.58 12.06 -11.82
C ALA A 262 -20.24 12.79 -10.51
N ASP A 263 -21.14 12.79 -9.53
CA ASP A 263 -20.95 13.47 -8.24
C ASP A 263 -20.49 12.49 -7.15
N ASN A 264 -20.00 11.29 -7.50
CA ASN A 264 -19.54 10.30 -6.52
C ASN A 264 -18.49 10.87 -5.57
N ARG A 265 -17.58 11.73 -6.08
CA ARG A 265 -16.56 12.40 -5.27
C ARG A 265 -17.18 13.32 -4.22
N VAL A 266 -18.23 14.05 -4.57
CA VAL A 266 -18.97 14.95 -3.67
C VAL A 266 -19.77 14.15 -2.66
N PHE A 267 -20.49 13.11 -3.09
CA PHE A 267 -21.20 12.23 -2.19
C PHE A 267 -20.27 11.62 -1.13
N ARG A 268 -19.05 11.20 -1.54
CA ARG A 268 -18.04 10.69 -0.61
C ARG A 268 -17.53 11.72 0.38
N SER A 269 -17.29 12.97 -0.01
CA SER A 269 -16.81 14.00 0.93
C SER A 269 -17.87 14.31 1.98
N ASN A 270 -19.12 14.41 1.54
CA ASN A 270 -20.23 14.71 2.44
C ASN A 270 -20.38 13.68 3.58
N LEU A 271 -19.90 12.43 3.41
CA LEU A 271 -19.92 11.40 4.47
C LEU A 271 -19.05 11.74 5.69
N TYR A 272 -18.17 12.75 5.60
CA TYR A 272 -17.31 13.18 6.71
C TYR A 272 -17.09 14.70 6.79
N ASP A 273 -17.89 15.52 6.10
CA ASP A 273 -17.68 16.97 6.05
C ASP A 273 -18.27 17.75 7.26
N ASP A 274 -19.17 17.16 8.06
CA ASP A 274 -19.90 17.82 9.16
C ASP A 274 -19.24 17.59 10.54
N ASP A 275 -18.63 18.61 11.15
CA ASP A 275 -18.04 18.59 12.52
C ASP A 275 -17.06 17.42 12.84
N VAL A 276 -16.66 16.66 11.82
CA VAL A 276 -15.74 15.53 11.94
C VAL A 276 -14.31 16.04 12.04
N THR A 277 -13.60 15.59 13.07
CA THR A 277 -12.16 15.83 13.19
C THR A 277 -11.36 14.64 12.73
N THR A 278 -11.94 13.43 12.71
CA THR A 278 -11.21 12.19 12.47
C THR A 278 -11.97 11.27 11.51
N VAL A 279 -11.31 10.81 10.45
CA VAL A 279 -11.84 9.75 9.58
C VAL A 279 -10.93 8.53 9.67
N VAL A 280 -11.52 7.38 10.01
CA VAL A 280 -10.80 6.11 10.10
C VAL A 280 -11.29 5.12 9.06
N PHE A 281 -10.35 4.51 8.32
CA PHE A 281 -10.65 3.33 7.53
C PHE A 281 -10.52 2.09 8.41
N ASP A 282 -11.61 1.34 8.55
CA ASP A 282 -11.59 0.02 9.16
C ASP A 282 -11.17 -1.02 8.14
N VAL A 283 -10.01 -1.62 8.40
CA VAL A 283 -9.49 -2.75 7.62
C VAL A 283 -9.45 -4.04 8.45
N SER A 284 -9.88 -4.00 9.71
CA SER A 284 -10.02 -5.20 10.55
C SER A 284 -11.04 -6.19 9.99
N HIS A 285 -12.05 -5.71 9.25
CA HIS A 285 -13.20 -6.52 8.86
C HIS A 285 -13.28 -6.89 7.38
N GLY A 286 -12.29 -6.57 6.52
CA GLY A 286 -12.47 -6.83 5.08
C GLY A 286 -11.22 -6.96 4.21
N THR A 287 -10.10 -6.33 4.56
CA THR A 287 -8.98 -6.15 3.60
C THR A 287 -7.64 -6.71 4.08
N ASP A 288 -7.00 -7.50 3.21
CA ASP A 288 -5.63 -7.93 3.40
C ASP A 288 -4.68 -6.73 3.21
N LEU A 289 -4.00 -6.35 4.30
CA LEU A 289 -3.01 -5.28 4.27
C LEU A 289 -1.71 -5.71 3.57
N PRO A 290 -0.97 -4.76 2.96
CA PRO A 290 0.33 -5.04 2.36
C PRO A 290 1.28 -5.73 3.36
N PRO A 291 2.08 -6.72 2.93
CA PRO A 291 2.98 -7.46 3.83
C PRO A 291 4.02 -6.60 4.57
N ILE A 292 4.37 -5.38 4.11
CA ILE A 292 5.22 -4.47 4.90
C ILE A 292 4.39 -3.61 5.85
N VAL A 293 3.10 -3.33 5.63
CA VAL A 293 2.26 -2.71 6.67
C VAL A 293 2.11 -3.69 7.83
N SER A 294 1.73 -4.94 7.54
CA SER A 294 1.67 -6.03 8.52
C SER A 294 3.06 -6.42 9.07
N GLY A 295 4.10 -6.39 8.24
CA GLY A 295 5.48 -6.74 8.61
C GLY A 295 6.23 -5.65 9.36
N SER A 296 5.90 -4.38 9.11
CA SER A 296 6.42 -3.25 9.89
C SER A 296 5.94 -3.34 11.33
N LEU A 297 4.75 -3.89 11.57
CA LEU A 297 4.22 -4.18 12.91
C LEU A 297 5.03 -5.29 13.60
N ALA A 298 5.32 -6.41 12.93
CA ALA A 298 6.20 -7.44 13.49
C ALA A 298 7.61 -6.93 13.84
N VAL A 299 8.12 -5.96 13.08
CA VAL A 299 9.39 -5.27 13.39
C VAL A 299 9.21 -4.24 14.50
N ARG A 300 8.11 -3.48 14.53
CA ARG A 300 7.87 -2.39 15.49
C ARG A 300 7.51 -2.90 16.88
N GLU A 301 6.77 -4.00 16.96
CA GLU A 301 6.37 -4.68 18.19
C GLU A 301 7.43 -5.64 18.74
N SER A 302 8.45 -5.99 17.93
CA SER A 302 9.52 -6.91 18.33
C SER A 302 10.90 -6.22 18.35
N PRO A 303 11.32 -5.67 19.51
CA PRO A 303 12.67 -5.17 19.73
C PRO A 303 13.81 -6.11 19.28
N PRO A 304 13.74 -7.45 19.45
CA PRO A 304 14.80 -8.35 18.96
C PRO A 304 14.87 -8.44 17.44
N LEU A 305 13.75 -8.27 16.72
CA LEU A 305 13.73 -8.27 15.26
C LEU A 305 14.39 -6.99 14.69
N GLN A 306 14.18 -5.84 15.35
CA GLN A 306 14.87 -4.58 15.02
C GLN A 306 16.38 -4.70 15.21
N ALA A 307 16.81 -5.32 16.32
CA ALA A 307 18.22 -5.56 16.59
C ALA A 307 18.85 -6.49 15.54
N LEU A 308 18.15 -7.54 15.12
CA LEU A 308 18.61 -8.46 14.08
C LEU A 308 18.83 -7.74 12.74
N ILE A 309 17.84 -6.94 12.31
CA ILE A 309 17.91 -6.16 11.06
C ILE A 309 19.06 -5.14 11.13
N GLY A 310 19.21 -4.44 12.26
CA GLY A 310 20.31 -3.50 12.49
C GLY A 310 21.69 -4.17 12.41
N VAL A 311 21.85 -5.35 13.03
CA VAL A 311 23.10 -6.13 12.99
C VAL A 311 23.41 -6.61 11.58
N LEU A 312 22.41 -7.08 10.82
CA LEU A 312 22.57 -7.49 9.42
C LEU A 312 23.00 -6.32 8.53
N ALA A 313 22.39 -5.14 8.70
CA ALA A 313 22.77 -3.94 7.96
C ALA A 313 24.23 -3.55 8.24
N VAL A 314 24.64 -3.55 9.51
CA VAL A 314 26.03 -3.25 9.91
C VAL A 314 27.00 -4.32 9.38
N ALA A 315 26.64 -5.59 9.41
CA ALA A 315 27.46 -6.68 8.88
C ALA A 315 27.66 -6.56 7.36
N VAL A 316 26.60 -6.22 6.61
CA VAL A 316 26.68 -5.99 5.16
C VAL A 316 27.60 -4.80 4.86
N ILE A 317 27.44 -3.69 5.57
CA ILE A 317 28.34 -2.51 5.45
C ILE A 317 29.78 -2.90 5.79
N GLY A 318 29.99 -3.71 6.82
CA GLY A 318 31.29 -4.26 7.22
C GLY A 318 31.93 -5.13 6.14
N ILE A 319 31.17 -6.02 5.51
CA ILE A 319 31.66 -6.89 4.44
C ILE A 319 32.01 -6.09 3.18
N VAL A 320 31.16 -5.14 2.79
CA VAL A 320 31.38 -4.27 1.62
C VAL A 320 32.61 -3.37 1.83
N SER A 321 32.76 -2.78 3.01
CA SER A 321 33.91 -1.94 3.36
C SER A 321 35.22 -2.73 3.51
N ASN A 322 35.17 -3.95 4.04
CA ASN A 322 36.34 -4.83 4.17
C ASN A 322 36.82 -5.35 2.80
N ARG A 323 35.90 -5.65 1.87
CA ARG A 323 36.26 -5.97 0.48
C ARG A 323 36.95 -4.81 -0.23
N ARG A 324 36.58 -3.55 0.05
CA ARG A 324 37.31 -2.35 -0.43
C ARG A 324 38.74 -2.25 0.11
N ARG A 325 38.96 -2.61 1.38
CA ARG A 325 40.31 -2.59 2.00
C ARG A 325 41.23 -3.71 1.52
N ARG A 326 40.69 -4.90 1.21
CA ARG A 326 41.53 -6.02 0.73
C ARG A 326 41.99 -5.85 -0.72
N SER A 327 41.22 -5.15 -1.55
CA SER A 327 41.61 -4.83 -2.94
C SER A 327 42.79 -3.87 -3.03
N THR A 328 42.93 -2.95 -2.08
CA THR A 328 44.03 -1.97 -2.04
C THR A 328 45.29 -2.50 -1.37
N ARG A 329 45.20 -3.62 -0.64
CA ARG A 329 46.33 -4.19 0.13
C ARG A 329 47.16 -5.22 -0.65
N ARG A 330 46.82 -5.52 -1.91
CA ARG A 330 47.59 -6.40 -2.80
C ARG A 330 48.50 -5.61 -3.77
N TRP A 331 48.61 -4.30 -3.64
CA TRP A 331 49.51 -3.45 -4.44
C TRP A 331 50.55 -2.72 -3.57
N SER A 332 50.95 -3.33 -2.45
CA SER A 332 52.00 -2.78 -1.57
C SER A 332 52.92 -3.84 -0.99
N VAL A 333 52.88 -5.07 -1.50
CA VAL A 333 53.79 -6.15 -1.08
C VAL A 333 54.29 -6.88 -2.33
N ASP A 334 55.00 -6.15 -3.19
CA ASP A 334 55.89 -6.74 -4.22
C ASP A 334 56.99 -5.75 -4.64
N ARG A 335 57.46 -4.92 -3.69
CA ARG A 335 58.68 -4.10 -3.86
C ARG A 335 59.82 -4.50 -2.92
N TRP A 336 59.67 -5.57 -2.15
CA TRP A 336 60.70 -6.05 -1.23
C TRP A 336 60.96 -7.55 -1.37
N SER A 337 61.44 -7.94 -2.54
CA SER A 337 62.02 -9.28 -2.77
C SER A 337 62.78 -9.31 -4.10
N ALA A 338 63.75 -8.40 -4.24
CA ALA A 338 64.83 -8.55 -5.21
C ALA A 338 66.18 -8.24 -4.52
N HIS A 339 66.50 -9.04 -3.52
CA HIS A 339 67.89 -9.33 -3.16
C HIS A 339 68.11 -10.80 -3.47
N GLU A 340 68.60 -11.07 -4.68
CA GLU A 340 69.30 -12.31 -4.95
C GLU A 340 70.45 -12.45 -3.95
N PRO A 341 70.66 -13.63 -3.34
CA PRO A 341 71.90 -13.90 -2.64
C PRO A 341 73.03 -13.94 -3.68
N VAL A 342 73.93 -12.95 -3.61
CA VAL A 342 75.20 -12.97 -4.34
C VAL A 342 76.00 -14.15 -3.80
N THR A 343 76.06 -15.23 -4.57
CA THR A 343 76.98 -16.34 -4.33
C THR A 343 78.43 -15.87 -4.54
N ASP A 344 79.31 -16.42 -3.71
CA ASP A 344 80.71 -16.03 -3.47
C ASP A 344 81.69 -16.17 -4.66
N GLU A 345 81.23 -16.42 -5.89
CA GLU A 345 82.10 -16.64 -7.06
C GLU A 345 82.47 -15.36 -7.82
N ARG A 346 81.91 -14.20 -7.46
CA ARG A 346 82.18 -12.93 -8.15
C ARG A 346 83.21 -12.02 -7.47
N ILE A 347 83.66 -12.36 -6.26
CA ILE A 347 84.65 -11.56 -5.51
C ILE A 347 86.09 -11.80 -6.01
N GLU A 348 86.39 -12.93 -6.68
CA GLU A 348 87.73 -13.17 -7.25
C GLU A 348 87.97 -12.49 -8.60
N SER A 349 86.93 -12.17 -9.38
CA SER A 349 87.11 -11.53 -10.70
C SER A 349 87.28 -10.00 -10.67
N ALA A 350 86.92 -9.35 -9.55
CA ALA A 350 87.10 -7.91 -9.34
C ALA A 350 88.48 -7.55 -8.74
N SER A 351 89.11 -8.50 -8.05
CA SER A 351 90.46 -8.39 -7.47
C SER A 351 91.58 -8.37 -8.54
N SER A 352 91.40 -9.12 -9.63
CA SER A 352 92.41 -9.22 -10.70
C SER A 352 92.43 -8.01 -11.65
N LYS A 353 91.29 -7.34 -11.88
CA LYS A 353 91.21 -6.12 -12.71
C LYS A 353 91.72 -4.86 -11.99
N SER A 354 91.64 -4.82 -10.66
CA SER A 354 92.18 -3.72 -9.83
C SER A 354 93.72 -3.75 -9.74
N ARG A 355 94.34 -4.94 -9.69
CA ARG A 355 95.81 -5.09 -9.66
C ARG A 355 96.49 -4.76 -10.99
N ARG A 356 95.86 -5.05 -12.13
CA ARG A 356 96.39 -4.70 -13.46
C ARG A 356 96.39 -3.19 -13.73
N ARG A 357 95.35 -2.48 -13.28
CA ARG A 357 95.24 -1.02 -13.45
C ARG A 357 96.25 -0.24 -12.58
N LYS A 358 96.63 -0.77 -11.42
CA LYS A 358 97.63 -0.16 -10.50
C LYS A 358 99.09 -0.36 -10.94
N GLN A 359 99.40 -1.39 -11.74
CA GLN A 359 100.74 -1.57 -12.33
C GLN A 359 100.97 -0.65 -13.55
N GLU A 360 99.96 -0.40 -14.38
CA GLU A 360 100.07 0.55 -15.50
C GLU A 360 100.17 2.02 -15.06
N THR A 361 99.62 2.39 -13.89
CA THR A 361 99.76 3.78 -13.37
C THR A 361 101.12 4.04 -12.74
N ASN A 362 101.82 3.01 -12.25
CA ASN A 362 103.18 3.15 -11.71
C ASN A 362 104.26 3.12 -12.80
N ALA A 363 104.04 2.44 -13.93
CA ALA A 363 104.95 2.49 -15.08
C ALA A 363 104.96 3.89 -15.74
N LYS A 364 103.80 4.55 -15.87
CA LYS A 364 103.70 5.91 -16.42
C LYS A 364 104.16 7.04 -15.47
N ARG A 365 104.45 6.73 -14.20
CA ARG A 365 104.96 7.71 -13.22
C ARG A 365 106.50 7.71 -13.15
N ASN A 366 107.16 6.62 -13.57
CA ASN A 366 108.63 6.55 -13.66
C ASN A 366 109.19 7.16 -14.95
N GLU A 367 108.45 7.14 -16.07
CA GLU A 367 108.88 7.81 -17.32
C GLU A 367 108.73 9.35 -17.30
N ARG A 368 108.11 9.92 -16.26
CA ARG A 368 107.88 11.38 -16.14
C ARG A 368 108.81 12.07 -15.12
N SER A 369 109.80 11.35 -14.58
CA SER A 369 110.83 11.90 -13.68
C SER A 369 112.25 11.93 -14.30
N GLU A 370 112.42 11.53 -15.58
CA GLU A 370 113.68 11.67 -16.34
C GLU A 370 113.61 12.78 -17.40
N THR A 371 112.85 13.85 -17.14
CA THR A 371 112.88 15.06 -17.98
C THR A 371 112.81 16.31 -17.11
N ILE A 372 113.66 16.37 -16.09
CA ILE A 372 114.20 17.60 -15.50
C ILE A 372 115.61 17.25 -15.01
N GLU A 373 116.57 17.24 -15.92
CA GLU A 373 117.92 17.79 -15.72
C GLU A 373 118.50 18.18 -17.08
#